data_AF-A0AA43FNA6-F1
#
_entry.id   AF-A0AA43FNA6-F1
#
_cell.length_a   1.000
_cell.length_b   1.000
_cell.length_c   1.000
_cell.angle_alpha   90.00
_cell.angle_beta   90.00
_cell.angle_gamma   90.00
#
_symmetry.space_group_name_H-M   'P 1'
#
loop_
_entity.id
_entity.type
_entity.pdbx_description
1 polymer ?
#
loop_
_entity_poly.entity_id
_entity_poly.type
_entity_poly.pdbx_seq_one_letter_code
_entity_poly.pdbx_strand_id
1 'polypeptide(L)'
;MNGREKEAAEVTSTVGDCGPSGTDGPGGMDRRQALKVLAMVAATPGLVACGTDAPDAIPTGQPQGRNTRAAGTVTDPDLVNPVVPWERSLTTDELESLASLCDVVIPADARSPSASQVGAHDFIDEWVSAPYDWNRNDKVVIRGGLVWLDLEAARRFGDGRRFRDLAPEEKHAICDDICYAAEAAPGMVVHARFFDRVRDLTATAFWTTEEGMGDLGYVGNVPLAEWKLPPQEVLDHLGL
;
A
#
# COMPACT_ATOMS: atom_id res chain seq x y z
N MET A 1 -10.61 71.31 19.74
CA MET A 1 -11.08 71.63 18.37
C MET A 1 -11.76 70.38 17.82
N ASN A 2 -13.07 70.51 17.57
CA ASN A 2 -14.01 69.75 16.72
C ASN A 2 -13.72 68.24 16.47
N GLY A 3 -14.61 67.28 16.75
CA GLY A 3 -16.07 67.32 16.93
C GLY A 3 -16.83 66.99 15.65
N ARG A 4 -17.64 65.90 15.72
CA ARG A 4 -18.88 65.56 14.96
C ARG A 4 -18.74 65.10 13.51
N GLU A 5 -19.61 64.26 12.92
CA GLU A 5 -20.67 63.29 13.28
C GLU A 5 -21.27 62.83 11.91
N LYS A 6 -21.74 61.58 11.81
CA LYS A 6 -22.83 61.06 10.92
C LYS A 6 -22.48 61.00 9.41
N GLU A 7 -22.95 60.02 8.63
CA GLU A 7 -24.33 59.57 8.42
C GLU A 7 -24.40 58.20 7.71
N ALA A 8 -25.51 57.51 7.93
CA ALA A 8 -25.92 56.25 7.35
C ALA A 8 -26.31 56.38 5.86
N ALA A 9 -26.13 55.31 5.09
CA ALA A 9 -26.82 55.13 3.81
C ALA A 9 -27.25 53.67 3.65
N GLU A 10 -28.55 53.49 3.85
CA GLU A 10 -29.37 52.33 3.53
C GLU A 10 -29.37 52.10 2.02
N VAL A 11 -29.06 50.88 1.56
CA VAL A 11 -29.31 50.46 0.18
C VAL A 11 -30.14 49.18 0.24
N THR A 12 -31.45 49.37 0.25
CA THR A 12 -32.45 48.44 -0.26
C THR A 12 -32.10 48.06 -1.69
N SER A 13 -31.85 46.78 -1.96
CA SER A 13 -31.93 46.22 -3.30
C SER A 13 -32.92 45.06 -3.30
N THR A 14 -33.91 45.24 -4.15
CA THR A 14 -35.08 44.43 -4.46
C THR A 14 -34.76 42.95 -4.69
N VAL A 15 -35.51 42.08 -4.02
CA VAL A 15 -35.64 40.66 -4.37
C VAL A 15 -36.34 40.58 -5.73
N GLY A 16 -35.58 40.25 -6.77
CA GLY A 16 -36.09 39.87 -8.08
C GLY A 16 -36.41 38.39 -8.09
N ASP A 17 -37.71 38.08 -8.08
CA ASP A 17 -38.29 36.79 -8.38
C ASP A 17 -37.91 36.35 -9.81
N CYS A 18 -37.27 35.18 -9.93
CA CYS A 18 -37.10 34.48 -11.20
C CYS A 18 -37.48 33.02 -10.99
N GLY A 19 -38.75 32.70 -11.30
CA GLY A 19 -39.23 31.35 -11.50
C GLY A 19 -38.53 30.63 -12.68
N PRO A 20 -38.74 29.31 -12.82
CA PRO A 20 -37.91 28.45 -13.66
C PRO A 20 -38.33 28.56 -15.13
N SER A 21 -37.44 29.07 -15.99
CA SER A 21 -37.57 28.93 -17.44
C SER A 21 -36.91 27.63 -17.89
N GLY A 22 -37.75 26.65 -18.21
CA GLY A 22 -37.35 25.48 -18.96
C GLY A 22 -36.99 25.86 -20.41
N THR A 23 -35.89 25.32 -20.90
CA THR A 23 -35.60 25.24 -22.32
C THR A 23 -35.21 23.81 -22.66
N ASP A 24 -36.17 23.05 -23.19
CA ASP A 24 -35.94 21.80 -23.89
C ASP A 24 -35.27 22.09 -25.25
N GLY A 25 -34.14 21.44 -25.50
CA GLY A 25 -33.48 21.33 -26.79
C GLY A 25 -33.03 19.87 -27.01
N PRO A 26 -33.06 19.35 -28.26
CA PRO A 26 -33.18 17.92 -28.51
C PRO A 26 -31.82 17.20 -28.52
N GLY A 27 -31.79 15.97 -27.98
CA GLY A 27 -30.76 14.97 -28.32
C GLY A 27 -29.85 14.47 -27.20
N GLY A 28 -30.13 14.76 -25.93
CA GLY A 28 -29.44 14.14 -24.79
C GLY A 28 -30.40 13.23 -24.04
N MET A 29 -30.06 11.94 -23.88
CA MET A 29 -30.84 11.04 -23.04
C MET A 29 -30.87 11.63 -21.61
N ASP A 30 -32.06 11.95 -21.11
CA ASP A 30 -32.20 12.52 -19.77
C ASP A 30 -31.68 11.50 -18.73
N ARG A 31 -31.07 11.97 -17.63
CA ARG A 31 -30.56 11.11 -16.55
C ARG A 31 -31.63 10.14 -16.05
N ARG A 32 -32.88 10.59 -16.01
CA ARG A 32 -34.02 9.76 -15.63
C ARG A 32 -34.36 8.70 -16.67
N GLN A 33 -34.13 8.97 -17.96
CA GLN A 33 -34.29 7.99 -19.03
C GLN A 33 -33.17 6.96 -19.02
N ALA A 34 -31.93 7.37 -18.77
CA ALA A 34 -30.81 6.44 -18.60
C ALA A 34 -31.03 5.48 -17.42
N LEU A 35 -31.54 5.99 -16.29
CA LEU A 35 -31.90 5.16 -15.13
C LEU A 35 -33.06 4.19 -15.43
N LYS A 36 -34.03 4.60 -16.27
CA LYS A 36 -35.11 3.71 -16.71
C LYS A 36 -34.60 2.59 -17.61
N VAL A 37 -33.67 2.87 -18.52
CA VAL A 37 -33.07 1.86 -19.41
C VAL A 37 -32.27 0.85 -18.59
N LEU A 38 -31.46 1.31 -17.64
CA LEU A 38 -30.68 0.42 -16.76
C LEU A 38 -31.60 -0.45 -15.88
N ALA A 39 -32.70 0.09 -15.37
CA ALA A 39 -33.69 -0.66 -14.59
C ALA A 39 -34.45 -1.71 -15.43
N MET A 40 -34.67 -1.46 -16.72
CA MET A 40 -35.32 -2.42 -17.62
C MET A 40 -34.43 -3.62 -17.94
N VAL A 41 -33.10 -3.46 -17.95
CA VAL A 41 -32.15 -4.57 -18.17
C VAL A 41 -32.07 -5.52 -16.95
N ALA A 42 -32.34 -5.02 -15.75
CA ALA A 42 -32.32 -5.82 -14.53
C ALA A 42 -33.59 -6.66 -14.30
N ALA A 43 -34.64 -6.50 -15.12
CA ALA A 43 -35.97 -7.06 -14.86
C ALA A 43 -36.38 -8.24 -15.77
N THR A 44 -35.43 -8.93 -16.43
CA THR A 44 -35.70 -10.19 -17.14
C THR A 44 -34.97 -11.37 -16.47
N PRO A 45 -35.60 -12.07 -15.51
CA PRO A 45 -35.14 -13.36 -15.08
C PRO A 45 -35.55 -14.44 -16.10
N GLY A 46 -34.56 -15.13 -16.66
CA GLY A 46 -34.68 -16.50 -17.16
C GLY A 46 -35.46 -16.71 -18.47
N LEU A 47 -34.75 -16.67 -19.61
CA LEU A 47 -35.02 -17.61 -20.70
C LEU A 47 -33.98 -18.73 -20.60
N VAL A 48 -34.41 -19.87 -20.08
CA VAL A 48 -33.71 -21.14 -20.26
C VAL A 48 -33.90 -21.54 -21.73
N ALA A 49 -32.85 -21.37 -22.53
CA ALA A 49 -32.75 -22.01 -23.84
C ALA A 49 -31.87 -23.24 -23.69
N CYS A 50 -32.48 -24.43 -23.65
CA CYS A 50 -31.79 -25.67 -23.99
C CYS A 50 -31.36 -25.57 -25.45
N GLY A 51 -30.06 -25.38 -25.68
CA GLY A 51 -29.43 -25.42 -26.99
C GLY A 51 -27.94 -25.62 -26.77
N THR A 52 -27.43 -26.75 -27.25
CA THR A 52 -26.00 -27.06 -27.27
C THR A 52 -25.28 -26.06 -28.17
N ASP A 53 -24.61 -25.10 -27.55
CA ASP A 53 -23.37 -24.46 -27.98
C ASP A 53 -23.01 -23.50 -26.85
N ALA A 54 -21.92 -23.80 -26.13
CA ALA A 54 -21.47 -22.96 -25.02
C ALA A 54 -21.06 -21.59 -25.58
N PRO A 55 -21.74 -20.48 -25.23
CA PRO A 55 -21.15 -19.17 -25.44
C PRO A 55 -20.01 -19.03 -24.43
N ASP A 56 -18.91 -18.48 -24.94
CA ASP A 56 -17.68 -18.23 -24.21
C ASP A 56 -17.92 -17.72 -22.79
N ALA A 57 -17.02 -18.16 -21.90
CA ALA A 57 -16.90 -17.73 -20.52
C ALA A 57 -17.27 -16.25 -20.34
N ILE A 58 -18.03 -15.94 -19.29
CA ILE A 58 -18.19 -14.57 -18.80
C ILE A 58 -16.78 -13.98 -18.76
N PRO A 59 -16.49 -12.89 -19.51
CA PRO A 59 -15.20 -12.28 -19.41
C PRO A 59 -15.10 -11.74 -17.99
N THR A 60 -14.30 -12.38 -17.15
CA THR A 60 -13.65 -11.77 -15.99
C THR A 60 -12.62 -10.76 -16.49
N GLY A 61 -13.04 -9.87 -17.39
CA GLY A 61 -12.30 -8.67 -17.71
C GLY A 61 -12.37 -7.82 -16.46
N GLN A 62 -11.22 -7.65 -15.79
CA GLN A 62 -11.02 -6.46 -14.99
C GLN A 62 -11.52 -5.26 -15.82
N PRO A 63 -12.26 -4.31 -15.26
CA PRO A 63 -12.62 -3.12 -15.99
C PRO A 63 -11.31 -2.42 -16.38
N GLN A 64 -10.85 -2.65 -17.61
CA GLN A 64 -9.84 -1.85 -18.28
C GLN A 64 -10.48 -0.52 -18.71
N GLY A 65 -11.20 0.12 -17.79
CA GLY A 65 -11.64 1.48 -17.93
C GLY A 65 -10.54 2.35 -17.35
N ARG A 66 -9.72 2.96 -18.22
CA ARG A 66 -8.92 4.12 -17.81
C ARG A 66 -9.86 5.07 -17.09
N ASN A 67 -9.62 5.37 -15.81
CA ASN A 67 -10.31 6.44 -15.14
C ASN A 67 -9.85 7.75 -15.81
N THR A 68 -10.55 8.19 -16.85
CA THR A 68 -10.23 9.40 -17.61
C THR A 68 -10.34 10.67 -16.77
N ARG A 69 -10.78 10.57 -15.51
CA ARG A 69 -10.84 11.65 -14.54
C ARG A 69 -9.74 11.61 -13.49
N ALA A 70 -8.93 10.54 -13.42
CA ALA A 70 -7.79 10.50 -12.50
C ALA A 70 -6.88 11.68 -12.87
N ALA A 71 -6.75 12.64 -11.97
CA ALA A 71 -5.99 13.86 -12.25
C ALA A 71 -4.48 13.58 -12.34
N GLY A 72 -4.03 12.41 -11.85
CA GLY A 72 -2.61 12.07 -11.74
C GLY A 72 -1.89 12.95 -10.73
N THR A 73 -2.65 13.63 -9.86
CA THR A 73 -2.12 14.47 -8.79
C THR A 73 -1.86 13.63 -7.56
N VAL A 74 -1.08 14.15 -6.60
CA VAL A 74 -0.80 13.46 -5.32
C VAL A 74 -2.07 13.05 -4.58
N THR A 75 -3.15 13.82 -4.72
CA THR A 75 -4.46 13.56 -4.09
C THR A 75 -5.36 12.61 -4.88
N ASP A 76 -5.07 12.36 -6.15
CA ASP A 76 -5.85 11.50 -7.05
C ASP A 76 -4.90 10.83 -8.07
N PRO A 77 -4.06 9.89 -7.59
CA PRO A 77 -3.05 9.26 -8.42
C PRO A 77 -3.67 8.32 -9.46
N ASP A 78 -3.05 8.24 -10.64
CA ASP A 78 -3.40 7.21 -11.62
C ASP A 78 -2.87 5.84 -11.14
N LEU A 79 -3.75 5.02 -10.58
CA LEU A 79 -3.43 3.68 -10.12
C LEU A 79 -3.20 2.68 -11.29
N VAL A 80 -3.56 3.04 -12.53
CA VAL A 80 -3.34 2.20 -13.71
C VAL A 80 -1.94 2.40 -14.28
N ASN A 81 -1.44 3.64 -14.28
CA ASN A 81 -0.10 3.99 -14.74
C ASN A 81 0.63 4.81 -13.66
N PRO A 82 1.04 4.18 -12.55
CA PRO A 82 1.72 4.90 -11.48
C PRO A 82 3.05 5.47 -11.99
N VAL A 83 3.31 6.75 -11.67
CA VAL A 83 4.57 7.42 -11.96
C VAL A 83 5.32 7.63 -10.64
N VAL A 84 6.49 7.01 -10.51
CA VAL A 84 7.40 7.25 -9.39
C VAL A 84 8.32 8.41 -9.75
N PRO A 85 8.37 9.51 -8.95
CA PRO A 85 9.08 10.71 -9.35
C PRO A 85 10.58 10.71 -8.97
N TRP A 86 11.11 9.61 -8.45
CA TRP A 86 12.53 9.45 -8.09
C TRP A 86 13.10 8.13 -8.63
N GLU A 87 14.42 8.07 -8.77
CA GLU A 87 15.13 6.86 -9.19
C GLU A 87 15.53 6.00 -7.98
N ARG A 88 15.54 4.69 -8.19
CA ARG A 88 16.07 3.72 -7.23
C ARG A 88 17.55 3.97 -6.99
N SER A 89 17.98 3.80 -5.75
CA SER A 89 19.24 4.38 -5.32
C SER A 89 20.24 3.38 -4.79
N LEU A 90 19.82 2.18 -4.37
CA LEU A 90 20.72 1.09 -4.02
C LEU A 90 21.34 0.46 -5.27
N THR A 91 22.58 0.00 -5.13
CA THR A 91 23.26 -0.77 -6.18
C THR A 91 22.75 -2.21 -6.22
N THR A 92 22.98 -2.92 -7.32
CA THR A 92 22.66 -4.35 -7.43
C THR A 92 23.30 -5.18 -6.32
N ASP A 93 24.54 -4.88 -5.96
CA ASP A 93 25.26 -5.55 -4.88
C ASP A 93 24.58 -5.32 -3.50
N GLU A 94 24.23 -4.07 -3.20
CA GLU A 94 23.48 -3.72 -1.98
C GLU A 94 22.11 -4.42 -1.94
N LEU A 95 21.40 -4.48 -3.06
CA LEU A 95 20.10 -5.13 -3.19
C LEU A 95 20.15 -6.64 -2.95
N GLU A 96 21.14 -7.33 -3.48
CA GLU A 96 21.30 -8.78 -3.27
C GLU A 96 21.63 -9.10 -1.81
N SER A 97 22.50 -8.30 -1.16
CA SER A 97 22.77 -8.43 0.27
C SER A 97 21.52 -8.14 1.11
N LEU A 98 20.73 -7.13 0.72
CA LEU A 98 19.48 -6.80 1.40
C LEU A 98 18.41 -7.89 1.21
N ALA A 99 18.28 -8.47 0.02
CA ALA A 99 17.38 -9.59 -0.25
C ALA A 99 17.69 -10.79 0.64
N SER A 100 18.97 -11.15 0.72
CA SER A 100 19.44 -12.21 1.63
C SER A 100 19.16 -11.89 3.10
N LEU A 101 19.25 -10.63 3.52
CA LEU A 101 18.94 -10.22 4.89
C LEU A 101 17.43 -10.29 5.16
N CYS A 102 16.59 -9.86 4.23
CA CYS A 102 15.14 -9.97 4.31
C CYS A 102 14.70 -11.44 4.50
N ASP A 103 15.33 -12.38 3.80
CA ASP A 103 15.03 -13.82 3.95
C ASP A 103 15.46 -14.41 5.30
N VAL A 104 16.42 -13.79 5.99
CA VAL A 104 16.74 -14.14 7.39
C VAL A 104 15.65 -13.62 8.34
N VAL A 105 15.07 -12.45 8.05
CA VAL A 105 14.00 -11.86 8.88
C VAL A 105 12.67 -12.62 8.72
N ILE A 106 12.25 -12.87 7.48
CA ILE A 106 11.05 -13.65 7.16
C ILE A 106 11.44 -14.73 6.14
N PRO A 107 11.83 -15.93 6.62
CA PRO A 107 12.17 -17.05 5.75
C PRO A 107 10.91 -17.66 5.12
N ALA A 108 11.08 -18.39 4.01
CA ALA A 108 10.00 -19.21 3.47
C ALA A 108 9.63 -20.33 4.44
N ASP A 109 8.33 -20.58 4.60
CA ASP A 109 7.80 -21.65 5.43
C ASP A 109 6.73 -22.47 4.66
N ALA A 110 5.94 -23.28 5.38
CA ALA A 110 4.90 -24.10 4.75
C ALA A 110 3.67 -23.30 4.28
N ARG A 111 3.49 -22.05 4.74
CA ARG A 111 2.31 -21.21 4.50
C ARG A 111 2.63 -20.07 3.55
N SER A 112 3.83 -19.52 3.61
CA SER A 112 4.19 -18.31 2.88
C SER A 112 5.58 -18.37 2.23
N PRO A 113 5.79 -17.65 1.11
CA PRO A 113 7.11 -17.48 0.53
C PRO A 113 8.04 -16.69 1.45
N SER A 114 9.32 -16.58 1.08
CA SER A 114 10.27 -15.71 1.79
C SER A 114 10.06 -14.23 1.45
N ALA A 115 10.60 -13.33 2.27
CA ALA A 115 10.51 -11.90 2.03
C ALA A 115 11.07 -11.45 0.68
N SER A 116 12.18 -12.04 0.22
CA SER A 116 12.75 -11.69 -1.08
C SER A 116 11.85 -12.12 -2.24
N GLN A 117 11.14 -13.24 -2.11
CA GLN A 117 10.24 -13.77 -3.15
C GLN A 117 9.03 -12.87 -3.41
N VAL A 118 8.61 -12.05 -2.43
CA VAL A 118 7.54 -11.05 -2.57
C VAL A 118 8.07 -9.63 -2.83
N GLY A 119 9.38 -9.47 -3.06
CA GLY A 119 9.98 -8.18 -3.41
C GLY A 119 10.19 -7.23 -2.22
N ALA A 120 10.33 -7.73 -0.98
CA ALA A 120 10.51 -6.86 0.18
C ALA A 120 11.75 -5.95 0.11
N HIS A 121 12.84 -6.45 -0.49
CA HIS A 121 14.07 -5.67 -0.70
C HIS A 121 13.89 -4.58 -1.76
N ASP A 122 13.04 -4.80 -2.78
CA ASP A 122 12.68 -3.77 -3.76
C ASP A 122 11.85 -2.65 -3.13
N PHE A 123 10.91 -3.01 -2.25
CA PHE A 123 10.18 -2.03 -1.45
C PHE A 123 11.12 -1.18 -0.59
N ILE A 124 12.11 -1.79 0.07
CA ILE A 124 13.07 -1.06 0.90
C ILE A 124 13.93 -0.10 0.04
N ASP A 125 14.37 -0.52 -1.15
CA ASP A 125 15.10 0.37 -2.05
C ASP A 125 14.26 1.54 -2.52
N GLU A 126 13.00 1.30 -2.88
CA GLU A 126 12.03 2.36 -3.20
C GLU A 126 11.85 3.31 -2.00
N TRP A 127 11.67 2.76 -0.80
CA TRP A 127 11.55 3.52 0.44
C TRP A 127 12.74 4.44 0.69
N VAL A 128 13.97 3.94 0.61
CA VAL A 128 15.17 4.76 0.87
C VAL A 128 15.51 5.70 -0.29
N SER A 129 14.91 5.49 -1.45
CA SER A 129 15.09 6.35 -2.63
C SER A 129 14.19 7.58 -2.59
N ALA A 130 13.11 7.54 -1.81
CA ALA A 130 12.22 8.69 -1.62
C ALA A 130 12.97 9.91 -1.02
N PRO A 131 12.68 11.14 -1.50
CA PRO A 131 13.45 12.32 -1.19
C PRO A 131 13.14 12.94 0.18
N TYR A 132 12.31 12.33 1.02
CA TYR A 132 11.90 12.89 2.31
C TYR A 132 12.94 12.66 3.41
N ASP A 133 13.01 13.55 4.40
CA ASP A 133 14.08 13.56 5.42
C ASP A 133 14.22 12.23 6.17
N TRP A 134 13.10 11.63 6.57
CA TRP A 134 13.03 10.35 7.26
C TRP A 134 13.52 9.18 6.38
N ASN A 135 13.10 9.11 5.12
CA ASN A 135 13.61 8.12 4.14
C ASN A 135 15.12 8.29 3.89
N ARG A 136 15.60 9.53 3.77
CA ARG A 136 17.04 9.81 3.62
C ARG A 136 17.85 9.39 4.85
N ASN A 137 17.29 9.54 6.06
CA ASN A 137 17.93 9.07 7.28
C ASN A 137 18.00 7.53 7.31
N ASP A 138 16.89 6.85 6.96
CA ASP A 138 16.86 5.39 6.85
C ASP A 138 17.87 4.88 5.82
N LYS A 139 18.04 5.58 4.69
CA LYS A 139 19.05 5.26 3.68
C LYS A 139 20.48 5.21 4.24
N VAL A 140 20.84 6.19 5.07
CA VAL A 140 22.17 6.25 5.69
C VAL A 140 22.39 5.06 6.62
N VAL A 141 21.38 4.73 7.42
CA VAL A 141 21.42 3.59 8.35
C VAL A 141 21.53 2.27 7.59
N ILE A 142 20.70 2.07 6.57
CA ILE A 142 20.66 0.83 5.77
C ILE A 142 21.98 0.60 5.04
N ARG A 143 22.50 1.61 4.33
CA ARG A 143 23.79 1.48 3.63
C ARG A 143 24.95 1.21 4.58
N GLY A 144 25.02 1.93 5.70
CA GLY A 144 26.05 1.70 6.71
C GLY A 144 25.99 0.29 7.29
N GLY A 145 24.78 -0.22 7.53
CA GLY A 145 24.57 -1.59 8.01
C GLY A 145 24.92 -2.68 7.00
N LEU A 146 24.58 -2.50 5.72
CA LEU A 146 24.96 -3.44 4.65
C LEU A 146 26.48 -3.55 4.49
N VAL A 147 27.20 -2.42 4.53
CA VAL A 147 28.67 -2.41 4.52
C VAL A 147 29.22 -3.14 5.75
N TRP A 148 28.65 -2.89 6.93
CA TRP A 148 29.07 -3.57 8.14
C TRP A 148 28.84 -5.08 8.10
N LEU A 149 27.71 -5.55 7.54
CA LEU A 149 27.44 -6.98 7.41
C LEU A 149 28.51 -7.70 6.58
N ASP A 150 28.93 -7.11 5.47
CA ASP A 150 30.01 -7.68 4.65
C ASP A 150 31.36 -7.66 5.38
N LEU A 151 31.67 -6.59 6.13
CA LEU A 151 32.88 -6.54 6.96
C LEU A 151 32.86 -7.59 8.07
N GLU A 152 31.72 -7.78 8.72
CA GLU A 152 31.55 -8.73 9.81
C GLU A 152 31.57 -10.18 9.31
N ALA A 153 30.99 -10.44 8.14
CA ALA A 153 31.09 -11.71 7.43
C ALA A 153 32.55 -12.06 7.12
N ALA A 154 33.31 -11.12 6.55
CA ALA A 154 34.72 -11.31 6.27
C ALA A 154 35.53 -11.55 7.54
N ARG A 155 35.26 -10.79 8.61
CA ARG A 155 35.94 -10.90 9.90
C ARG A 155 35.73 -12.25 10.59
N ARG A 156 34.51 -12.81 10.54
CA ARG A 156 34.17 -14.08 11.22
C ARG A 156 34.50 -15.30 10.39
N PHE A 157 34.29 -15.24 9.08
CA PHE A 157 34.23 -16.43 8.21
C PHE A 157 35.28 -16.44 7.08
N GLY A 158 36.15 -15.41 7.03
CA GLY A 158 37.32 -15.35 6.14
C GLY A 158 37.26 -14.20 5.12
N ASP A 159 38.43 -13.70 4.73
CA ASP A 159 38.56 -12.56 3.82
C ASP A 159 37.80 -12.78 2.49
N GLY A 160 37.07 -11.76 2.05
CA GLY A 160 36.31 -11.78 0.81
C GLY A 160 34.94 -12.47 0.88
N ARG A 161 34.56 -13.08 2.03
CA ARG A 161 33.20 -13.58 2.25
C ARG A 161 32.23 -12.40 2.44
N ARG A 162 31.19 -12.36 1.64
CA ARG A 162 30.07 -11.40 1.79
C ARG A 162 28.94 -12.04 2.56
N PHE A 163 28.11 -11.21 3.20
CA PHE A 163 26.98 -11.68 4.00
C PHE A 163 26.01 -12.54 3.18
N ARG A 164 25.74 -12.14 1.92
CA ARG A 164 24.80 -12.87 1.05
C ARG A 164 25.25 -14.30 0.73
N ASP A 165 26.55 -14.53 0.70
CA ASP A 165 27.19 -15.81 0.37
C ASP A 165 27.46 -16.71 1.60
N LEU A 166 27.03 -16.26 2.78
CA LEU A 166 27.14 -17.05 4.00
C LEU A 166 26.12 -18.19 4.04
N ALA A 167 26.50 -19.28 4.70
CA ALA A 167 25.54 -20.34 5.03
C ALA A 167 24.46 -19.79 5.99
N PRO A 168 23.26 -20.38 6.03
CA PRO A 168 22.19 -19.91 6.91
C PRO A 168 22.64 -19.78 8.38
N GLU A 169 23.38 -20.74 8.90
CA GLU A 169 23.86 -20.73 10.29
C GLU A 169 24.85 -19.58 10.55
N GLU A 170 25.70 -19.26 9.57
CA GLU A 170 26.64 -18.14 9.64
C GLU A 170 25.91 -16.78 9.60
N LYS A 171 24.84 -16.67 8.79
CA LYS A 171 23.96 -15.49 8.75
C LYS A 171 23.28 -15.26 10.10
N HIS A 172 22.65 -16.30 10.65
CA HIS A 172 21.99 -16.22 11.96
C HIS A 172 22.97 -15.84 13.07
N ALA A 173 24.19 -16.39 13.07
CA ALA A 173 25.20 -16.04 14.07
C ALA A 173 25.57 -14.54 14.08
N ILE A 174 25.51 -13.85 12.93
CA ILE A 174 25.68 -12.38 12.88
C ILE A 174 24.41 -11.67 13.33
N CYS A 175 23.24 -12.08 12.83
CA CYS A 175 21.97 -11.44 13.11
C CYS A 175 21.54 -11.56 14.58
N ASP A 176 21.85 -12.68 15.24
CA ASP A 176 21.52 -12.92 16.64
C ASP A 176 22.22 -11.93 17.60
N ASP A 177 23.42 -11.45 17.24
CA ASP A 177 24.16 -10.47 18.05
C ASP A 177 23.53 -9.05 18.00
N ILE A 178 22.65 -8.80 17.03
CA ILE A 178 22.05 -7.50 16.75
C ILE A 178 20.52 -7.51 16.74
N CYS A 179 19.88 -8.66 17.02
CA CYS A 179 18.44 -8.84 16.87
C CYS A 179 17.60 -8.07 17.90
N TYR A 180 18.18 -7.76 19.07
CA TYR A 180 17.54 -7.02 20.15
C TYR A 180 18.29 -5.72 20.47
N ALA A 181 17.82 -4.61 19.91
CA ALA A 181 18.48 -3.30 20.04
C ALA A 181 18.62 -2.82 21.50
N ALA A 182 17.69 -3.19 22.40
CA ALA A 182 17.75 -2.83 23.82
C ALA A 182 18.84 -3.60 24.59
N GLU A 183 19.25 -4.78 24.09
CA GLU A 183 20.23 -5.66 24.72
C GLU A 183 21.58 -5.67 23.98
N ALA A 184 21.69 -4.86 22.93
CA ALA A 184 22.88 -4.80 22.09
C ALA A 184 24.14 -4.42 22.89
N ALA A 185 25.23 -5.15 22.66
CA ALA A 185 26.52 -4.86 23.26
C ALA A 185 26.97 -3.41 22.95
N PRO A 186 27.80 -2.77 23.80
CA PRO A 186 28.20 -1.36 23.63
C PRO A 186 28.83 -0.98 22.28
N GLY A 187 29.34 -1.94 21.51
CA GLY A 187 29.85 -1.73 20.14
C GLY A 187 28.86 -2.09 19.01
N MET A 188 27.74 -2.73 19.34
CA MET A 188 26.77 -3.26 18.36
C MET A 188 25.48 -2.42 18.25
N VAL A 189 25.30 -1.41 19.11
CA VAL A 189 24.05 -0.62 19.18
C VAL A 189 23.64 -0.03 17.83
N VAL A 190 24.59 0.50 17.06
CA VAL A 190 24.29 1.09 15.74
C VAL A 190 23.85 0.01 14.75
N HIS A 191 24.47 -1.17 14.79
CA HIS A 191 24.15 -2.30 13.93
C HIS A 191 22.80 -2.94 14.30
N ALA A 192 22.49 -2.99 15.60
CA ALA A 192 21.18 -3.41 16.08
C ALA A 192 20.05 -2.47 15.67
N ARG A 193 20.28 -1.14 15.68
CA ARG A 193 19.32 -0.17 15.12
C ARG A 193 19.12 -0.34 13.62
N PHE A 194 20.17 -0.66 12.88
CA PHE A 194 20.08 -1.00 11.47
C PHE A 194 19.21 -2.25 11.26
N PHE A 195 19.48 -3.33 11.99
CA PHE A 195 18.74 -4.57 11.86
C PHE A 195 17.27 -4.41 12.24
N ASP A 196 16.98 -3.67 13.32
CA ASP A 196 15.63 -3.31 13.75
C ASP A 196 14.87 -2.57 12.64
N ARG A 197 15.50 -1.57 12.01
CA ARG A 197 14.90 -0.83 10.90
C ARG A 197 14.65 -1.71 9.66
N VAL A 198 15.60 -2.57 9.30
CA VAL A 198 15.38 -3.51 8.18
C VAL A 198 14.23 -4.44 8.50
N ARG A 199 14.19 -5.02 9.72
CA ARG A 199 13.10 -5.90 10.15
C ARG A 199 11.73 -5.23 10.05
N ASP A 200 11.60 -3.99 10.53
CA ASP A 200 10.36 -3.23 10.45
C ASP A 200 9.90 -3.00 9.00
N LEU A 201 10.83 -2.64 8.11
CA LEU A 201 10.51 -2.41 6.71
C LEU A 201 10.23 -3.72 5.96
N THR A 202 10.94 -4.81 6.27
CA THR A 202 10.67 -6.14 5.71
C THR A 202 9.29 -6.63 6.10
N ALA A 203 8.91 -6.49 7.38
CA ALA A 203 7.58 -6.80 7.88
C ALA A 203 6.50 -5.96 7.17
N THR A 204 6.74 -4.65 7.04
CA THR A 204 5.84 -3.74 6.34
C THR A 204 5.64 -4.16 4.89
N ALA A 205 6.72 -4.48 4.18
CA ALA A 205 6.66 -4.91 2.79
C ALA A 205 5.92 -6.25 2.65
N PHE A 206 6.26 -7.23 3.47
CA PHE A 206 5.74 -8.59 3.37
C PHE A 206 4.24 -8.66 3.62
N TRP A 207 3.78 -8.16 4.78
CA TRP A 207 2.37 -8.27 5.18
C TRP A 207 1.43 -7.28 4.48
N THR A 208 1.95 -6.46 3.55
CA THR A 208 1.14 -5.65 2.64
C THR A 208 0.96 -6.28 1.25
N THR A 209 1.57 -7.44 0.98
CA THR A 209 1.32 -8.21 -0.24
C THR A 209 0.14 -9.18 -0.07
N GLU A 210 -0.35 -9.75 -1.17
CA GLU A 210 -1.42 -10.76 -1.12
C GLU A 210 -0.98 -12.01 -0.35
N GLU A 211 0.26 -12.47 -0.57
CA GLU A 211 0.84 -13.62 0.12
C GLU A 211 0.98 -13.37 1.62
N GLY A 212 1.48 -12.19 2.02
CA GLY A 212 1.59 -11.84 3.42
C GLY A 212 0.22 -11.62 4.09
N MET A 213 -0.74 -10.97 3.44
CA MET A 213 -2.10 -10.88 3.96
C MET A 213 -2.72 -12.26 4.18
N GLY A 214 -2.46 -13.20 3.26
CA GLY A 214 -2.85 -14.60 3.40
C GLY A 214 -2.18 -15.28 4.59
N ASP A 215 -0.89 -15.04 4.81
CA ASP A 215 -0.12 -15.56 5.97
C ASP A 215 -0.72 -15.13 7.33
N LEU A 216 -1.19 -13.88 7.43
CA LEU A 216 -1.87 -13.37 8.63
C LEU A 216 -3.30 -13.89 8.80
N GLY A 217 -3.89 -14.49 7.76
CA GLY A 217 -5.32 -14.77 7.72
C GLY A 217 -6.17 -13.49 7.68
N TYR A 218 -5.64 -12.41 7.10
CA TYR A 218 -6.36 -11.14 7.01
C TYR A 218 -7.53 -11.24 6.02
N VAL A 219 -8.74 -10.92 6.49
CA VAL A 219 -9.98 -10.96 5.68
C VAL A 219 -10.67 -9.59 5.56
N GLY A 220 -10.07 -8.52 6.09
CA GLY A 220 -10.70 -7.20 6.17
C GLY A 220 -10.83 -6.44 4.85
N ASN A 221 -10.10 -6.87 3.81
CA ASN A 221 -10.20 -6.34 2.45
C ASN A 221 -11.23 -7.10 1.57
N VAL A 222 -11.90 -8.12 2.11
CA VAL A 222 -12.94 -8.87 1.40
C VAL A 222 -14.30 -8.20 1.61
N PRO A 223 -15.03 -7.84 0.55
CA PRO A 223 -16.34 -7.23 0.69
C PRO A 223 -17.33 -8.22 1.32
N LEU A 224 -18.04 -7.78 2.36
CA LEU A 224 -19.14 -8.54 2.95
C LEU A 224 -20.44 -8.27 2.19
N ALA A 225 -21.13 -9.33 1.76
CA ALA A 225 -22.45 -9.21 1.11
C ALA A 225 -23.53 -8.77 2.10
N GLU A 226 -23.39 -9.15 3.37
CA GLU A 226 -24.30 -8.82 4.46
C GLU A 226 -23.49 -8.46 5.70
N TRP A 227 -23.84 -7.37 6.35
CA TRP A 227 -23.31 -7.02 7.67
C TRP A 227 -24.08 -7.77 8.75
N LYS A 228 -23.51 -8.85 9.25
CA LYS A 228 -24.09 -9.60 10.38
C LYS A 228 -23.75 -8.91 11.69
N LEU A 229 -24.73 -8.83 12.58
CA LEU A 229 -24.50 -8.40 13.96
C LEU A 229 -23.49 -9.35 14.64
N PRO A 230 -22.78 -8.88 15.68
CA PRO A 230 -21.95 -9.74 16.50
C PRO A 230 -22.72 -11.00 16.93
N PRO A 231 -22.07 -12.18 17.00
CA PRO A 231 -22.73 -13.40 17.48
C PRO A 231 -23.38 -13.19 18.85
N GLN A 232 -24.52 -13.84 19.10
CA GLN A 232 -25.25 -13.70 20.36
C GLN A 232 -24.37 -13.99 21.58
N GLU A 233 -23.45 -14.96 21.47
CA GLU A 233 -22.47 -15.28 22.53
C GLU A 233 -21.61 -14.08 22.95
N VAL A 234 -21.24 -13.21 21.99
CA VAL A 234 -20.45 -12.00 22.25
C VAL A 234 -21.32 -10.92 22.90
N LEU A 235 -22.57 -10.78 22.44
CA LEU A 235 -23.54 -9.83 23.01
C LEU A 235 -23.85 -10.20 24.47
N ASP A 236 -24.12 -11.47 24.74
CA ASP A 236 -24.37 -12.01 26.07
C ASP A 236 -23.16 -11.79 27.01
N HIS A 237 -21.94 -11.99 26.50
CA HIS A 237 -20.71 -11.72 27.26
C HIS A 237 -20.56 -10.24 27.64
N LEU A 238 -20.97 -9.34 26.73
CA LEU A 238 -20.94 -7.89 26.94
C LEU A 238 -22.18 -7.36 27.70
N GLY A 239 -23.18 -8.20 27.96
CA GLY A 239 -24.44 -7.83 28.61
C GLY A 239 -25.35 -6.95 27.75
N LEU A 240 -25.31 -7.10 26.43
CA LEU A 240 -26.12 -6.38 25.43
C LEU A 240 -27.27 -7.23 24.89
#